data_AF-A0A2G4JI31-F1
#
_entry.id   AF-A0A2G4JI31-F1
#
_cell.length_a   1.000
_cell.length_b   1.000
_cell.length_c   1.000
_cell.angle_alpha   90.00
_cell.angle_beta   90.00
_cell.angle_gamma   90.00
#
_symmetry.space_group_name_H-M   'P 1'
#
loop_
_entity.id
_entity.type
_entity.pdbx_description
1 polymer ?
#
loop_
_entity_poly.entity_id
_entity_poly.type
_entity_poly.pdbx_seq_one_letter_code
_entity_poly.pdbx_strand_id
1 'polypeptide(L)'
;MSTSALMIAIVWFTCSAAAAQGMPAEYQGVLDVLARTGDFKDGVLKVNIPRNDIKVTVAGVATPTPFGFGGWIALTKGTGMAVMMGDLVLTQDEVNPVMSAVLAQGLNVTALHNHFFWESPRMFYMHVHGHGSAADLAKRIKPAIDLIGKIASRPDAAPAMTSTVTSGTLDTAKLASIIGTTGEQNGQVYKITIGRPDLKVQEMGAAINARMGLNTWAAFFGSDAAAVVAGDVAMIDTEVTPVLKALRDNGIEVVAIHHHMTATQPTVIFLHYWGQGPAEKLATAVRAAVNQTGPRPTK
;
A
#
# COMPACT_ATOMS: atom_id res chain seq x y z
N MET A 1 12.17 -70.29 -1.63
CA MET A 1 12.81 -69.05 -2.12
C MET A 1 11.77 -68.28 -2.93
N SER A 2 11.24 -67.18 -2.39
CA SER A 2 10.36 -66.27 -3.14
C SER A 2 10.59 -64.87 -2.57
N THR A 3 11.20 -63.99 -3.36
CA THR A 3 11.45 -62.59 -3.04
C THR A 3 10.34 -61.74 -3.67
N SER A 4 9.52 -61.11 -2.84
CA SER A 4 8.60 -60.05 -3.27
C SER A 4 9.25 -58.69 -3.04
N ALA A 5 9.57 -57.99 -4.13
CA ALA A 5 10.09 -56.63 -4.11
C ALA A 5 8.93 -55.63 -4.04
N LEU A 6 8.96 -54.74 -3.05
CA LEU A 6 8.01 -53.65 -2.89
C LEU A 6 8.51 -52.44 -3.69
N MET A 7 7.82 -52.07 -4.77
CA MET A 7 8.08 -50.83 -5.52
C MET A 7 7.47 -49.64 -4.78
N ILE A 8 8.30 -48.71 -4.33
CA ILE A 8 7.89 -47.39 -3.83
C ILE A 8 7.86 -46.44 -5.03
N ALA A 9 6.69 -45.96 -5.41
CA ALA A 9 6.53 -44.92 -6.42
C ALA A 9 6.84 -43.55 -5.79
N ILE A 10 7.96 -42.94 -6.20
CA ILE A 10 8.32 -41.56 -5.84
C ILE A 10 7.57 -40.63 -6.80
N VAL A 11 6.57 -39.92 -6.28
CA VAL A 11 5.87 -38.86 -7.00
C VAL A 11 6.72 -37.58 -6.89
N TRP A 12 7.31 -37.16 -8.01
CA TRP A 12 8.05 -35.90 -8.10
C TRP A 12 7.05 -34.75 -8.27
N PHE A 13 6.84 -33.95 -7.22
CA PHE A 13 6.20 -32.65 -7.35
C PHE A 13 7.17 -31.69 -8.03
N THR A 14 6.97 -31.44 -9.33
CA THR A 14 7.66 -30.35 -10.02
C THR A 14 7.03 -29.02 -9.57
N CYS A 15 7.73 -28.29 -8.70
CA CYS A 15 7.45 -26.88 -8.45
C CYS A 15 7.75 -26.12 -9.75
N SER A 16 6.71 -25.72 -10.49
CA SER A 16 6.86 -24.75 -11.57
C SER A 16 7.20 -23.40 -10.96
N ALA A 17 8.48 -23.01 -11.00
CA ALA A 17 8.88 -21.64 -10.73
C ALA A 17 8.21 -20.75 -11.79
N ALA A 18 7.24 -19.94 -11.38
CA ALA A 18 6.66 -18.92 -12.26
C ALA A 18 7.81 -18.00 -12.72
N ALA A 19 8.05 -17.94 -14.03
CA ALA A 19 9.08 -17.08 -14.58
C ALA A 19 8.77 -15.62 -14.20
N ALA A 20 9.75 -14.92 -13.62
CA ALA A 20 9.61 -13.51 -13.32
C ALA A 20 9.32 -12.75 -14.62
N GLN A 21 8.29 -11.91 -14.62
CA GLN A 21 7.92 -11.13 -15.80
C GLN A 21 9.05 -10.11 -16.07
N GLY A 22 9.74 -10.24 -17.20
CA GLY A 22 10.78 -9.29 -17.60
C GLY A 22 10.19 -7.89 -17.78
N MET A 23 10.94 -6.85 -17.40
CA MET A 23 10.53 -5.45 -17.56
C MET A 23 10.36 -5.10 -19.06
N PRO A 24 9.16 -4.72 -19.53
CA PRO A 24 8.95 -4.23 -20.88
C PRO A 24 9.76 -2.96 -21.15
N ALA A 25 10.31 -2.82 -22.36
CA ALA A 25 11.16 -1.68 -22.74
C ALA A 25 10.44 -0.32 -22.56
N GLU A 26 9.13 -0.26 -22.83
CA GLU A 26 8.33 0.95 -22.60
C GLU A 26 8.31 1.38 -21.12
N TYR A 27 8.32 0.42 -20.20
CA TYR A 27 8.32 0.65 -18.76
C TYR A 27 9.71 0.93 -18.21
N GLN A 28 10.77 0.36 -18.82
CA GLN A 28 12.13 0.80 -18.54
C GLN A 28 12.32 2.30 -18.87
N GLY A 29 11.80 2.75 -20.02
CA GLY A 29 11.83 4.16 -20.39
C GLY A 29 11.10 5.07 -19.39
N VAL A 30 10.03 4.59 -18.74
CA VAL A 30 9.35 5.33 -17.65
C VAL A 30 10.29 5.52 -16.47
N LEU A 31 10.97 4.47 -16.02
CA LEU A 31 11.91 4.54 -14.89
C LEU A 31 13.06 5.51 -15.17
N ASP A 32 13.59 5.47 -16.39
CA ASP A 32 14.68 6.34 -16.83
C ASP A 32 14.24 7.81 -16.85
N VAL A 33 13.07 8.12 -17.43
CA VAL A 33 12.52 9.49 -17.46
C VAL A 33 12.28 10.03 -16.05
N LEU A 34 11.78 9.20 -15.14
CA LEU A 34 11.50 9.63 -13.76
C LEU A 34 12.74 9.64 -12.86
N ALA A 35 13.86 9.03 -13.31
CA ALA A 35 15.03 8.76 -12.48
C ALA A 35 14.63 8.11 -11.15
N ARG A 36 13.83 7.03 -11.24
CA ARG A 36 13.33 6.27 -10.09
C ARG A 36 13.46 4.76 -10.33
N THR A 37 13.41 4.00 -9.25
CA THR A 37 13.40 2.54 -9.29
C THR A 37 11.98 2.01 -9.23
N GLY A 38 11.79 0.81 -9.74
CA GLY A 38 10.49 0.14 -9.78
C GLY A 38 10.59 -1.28 -10.27
N ASP A 39 9.48 -1.99 -10.22
CA ASP A 39 9.35 -3.37 -10.67
C ASP A 39 8.09 -3.58 -11.51
N PHE A 40 8.12 -4.60 -12.36
CA PHE A 40 6.99 -4.98 -13.19
C PHE A 40 6.52 -6.38 -12.79
N LYS A 41 5.28 -6.46 -12.31
CA LYS A 41 4.66 -7.71 -11.86
C LYS A 41 3.15 -7.59 -12.02
N ASP A 42 2.48 -8.70 -12.28
CA ASP A 42 1.02 -8.80 -12.43
C ASP A 42 0.46 -7.78 -13.45
N GLY A 43 1.22 -7.53 -14.54
CA GLY A 43 0.83 -6.56 -15.58
C GLY A 43 0.86 -5.09 -15.14
N VAL A 44 1.55 -4.77 -14.05
CA VAL A 44 1.62 -3.42 -13.47
C VAL A 44 3.08 -3.02 -13.24
N LEU A 45 3.49 -1.90 -13.85
CA LEU A 45 4.72 -1.20 -13.47
C LEU A 45 4.42 -0.44 -12.18
N LYS A 46 5.19 -0.68 -11.12
CA LYS A 46 5.15 0.11 -9.89
C LYS A 46 6.46 0.89 -9.77
N VAL A 47 6.37 2.21 -9.69
CA VAL A 47 7.51 3.11 -9.49
C VAL A 47 7.50 3.62 -8.06
N ASN A 48 8.62 3.49 -7.36
CA ASN A 48 8.74 3.83 -5.95
C ASN A 48 9.27 5.26 -5.75
N ILE A 49 8.66 6.00 -4.83
CA ILE A 49 8.98 7.39 -4.48
C ILE A 49 9.11 7.49 -2.94
N PRO A 50 10.17 6.90 -2.35
CA PRO A 50 10.33 6.85 -0.90
C PRO A 50 10.68 8.21 -0.31
N ARG A 51 10.07 8.58 0.81
CA ARG A 51 10.41 9.78 1.61
C ARG A 51 11.58 9.52 2.56
N ASN A 52 12.74 9.17 2.00
CA ASN A 52 13.97 8.97 2.78
C ASN A 52 14.63 10.28 3.22
N ASP A 53 14.15 11.41 2.71
CA ASP A 53 14.59 12.77 3.03
C ASP A 53 14.05 13.28 4.38
N ILE A 54 13.02 12.62 4.94
CA ILE A 54 12.30 13.10 6.11
C ILE A 54 12.25 12.05 7.21
N LYS A 55 12.30 12.51 8.46
CA LYS A 55 12.11 11.66 9.65
C LYS A 55 10.69 11.90 10.16
N VAL A 56 9.89 10.85 10.17
CA VAL A 56 8.52 10.90 10.68
C VAL A 56 8.41 10.17 12.00
N THR A 57 7.75 10.79 12.96
CA THR A 57 7.25 10.11 14.15
C THR A 57 5.74 9.97 14.06
N VAL A 58 5.17 8.89 14.59
CA VAL A 58 3.72 8.69 14.72
C VAL A 58 3.43 8.28 16.15
N ALA A 59 2.58 9.03 16.84
CA ALA A 59 2.30 8.78 18.27
C ALA A 59 3.59 8.70 19.14
N GLY A 60 4.64 9.46 18.79
CA GLY A 60 5.95 9.42 19.45
C GLY A 60 6.87 8.28 19.04
N VAL A 61 6.44 7.38 18.15
CA VAL A 61 7.25 6.29 17.59
C VAL A 61 8.02 6.78 16.38
N ALA A 62 9.34 6.65 16.36
CA ALA A 62 10.16 6.95 15.16
C ALA A 62 9.97 5.86 14.10
N THR A 63 9.10 6.12 13.13
CA THR A 63 8.69 5.13 12.13
C THR A 63 9.59 5.18 10.88
N PRO A 64 10.06 4.04 10.36
CA PRO A 64 10.90 4.00 9.16
C PRO A 64 10.07 4.21 7.88
N THR A 65 10.69 4.68 6.79
CA THR A 65 9.99 4.96 5.51
C THR A 65 9.09 3.81 5.01
N PRO A 66 9.51 2.53 5.05
CA PRO A 66 8.67 1.42 4.57
C PRO A 66 7.37 1.20 5.37
N PHE A 67 7.19 1.88 6.51
CA PHE A 67 6.01 1.77 7.37
C PHE A 67 4.77 2.45 6.78
N GLY A 68 4.94 3.31 5.76
CA GLY A 68 3.83 3.99 5.10
C GLY A 68 4.21 5.26 4.35
N PHE A 69 5.47 5.71 4.45
CA PHE A 69 5.93 6.98 3.88
C PHE A 69 6.62 6.80 2.51
N GLY A 70 6.25 5.73 1.79
CA GLY A 70 6.71 5.45 0.45
C GLY A 70 5.62 5.78 -0.57
N GLY A 71 5.76 6.92 -1.25
CA GLY A 71 4.88 7.26 -2.36
C GLY A 71 5.14 6.35 -3.56
N TRP A 72 4.18 6.33 -4.48
CA TRP A 72 4.30 5.52 -5.69
C TRP A 72 3.45 6.09 -6.83
N ILE A 73 3.83 5.72 -8.05
CA ILE A 73 2.92 5.70 -9.19
C ILE A 73 2.92 4.29 -9.79
N ALA A 74 1.83 3.90 -10.42
CA ALA A 74 1.68 2.62 -11.07
C ALA A 74 1.04 2.79 -12.45
N LEU A 75 1.51 2.02 -13.41
CA LEU A 75 1.02 2.03 -14.79
C LEU A 75 0.59 0.63 -15.19
N THR A 76 -0.56 0.54 -15.84
CA THR A 76 -1.06 -0.70 -16.44
C THR A 76 -1.71 -0.42 -17.80
N LYS A 77 -1.84 -1.45 -18.64
CA LYS A 77 -2.44 -1.32 -19.98
C LYS A 77 -3.95 -1.37 -19.90
N GLY A 78 -4.61 -0.37 -20.50
CA GLY A 78 -6.04 -0.39 -20.80
C GLY A 78 -6.31 -0.56 -22.29
N THR A 79 -7.53 -0.24 -22.70
CA THR A 79 -7.95 -0.26 -24.11
C THR A 79 -7.44 0.99 -24.81
N GLY A 80 -6.41 0.84 -25.64
CA GLY A 80 -5.82 1.92 -26.45
C GLY A 80 -4.88 2.88 -25.70
N MET A 81 -5.03 3.02 -24.38
CA MET A 81 -4.15 3.85 -23.52
C MET A 81 -3.77 3.12 -22.23
N ALA A 82 -2.65 3.53 -21.63
CA ALA A 82 -2.31 3.13 -20.27
C ALA A 82 -3.11 3.96 -19.25
N VAL A 83 -3.38 3.34 -18.11
CA VAL A 83 -3.92 3.98 -16.91
C VAL A 83 -2.77 4.16 -15.93
N MET A 84 -2.59 5.38 -15.43
CA MET A 84 -1.69 5.69 -14.32
C MET A 84 -2.50 6.03 -13.08
N MET A 85 -2.20 5.37 -11.97
CA MET A 85 -2.65 5.75 -10.62
C MET A 85 -1.44 6.03 -9.76
N GLY A 86 -1.60 6.82 -8.70
CA GLY A 86 -0.53 7.05 -7.75
C GLY A 86 -1.04 7.45 -6.39
N ASP A 87 -0.12 7.46 -5.44
CA ASP A 87 -0.29 7.97 -4.08
C ASP A 87 1.02 8.66 -3.70
N LEU A 88 1.01 9.99 -3.75
CA LEU A 88 2.17 10.82 -3.47
C LEU A 88 2.17 11.22 -2.00
N VAL A 89 3.29 10.95 -1.30
CA VAL A 89 3.44 11.27 0.12
C VAL A 89 4.15 12.62 0.29
N LEU A 90 3.43 13.59 0.84
CA LEU A 90 3.80 15.01 0.83
C LEU A 90 3.76 15.59 2.25
N THR A 91 4.64 16.55 2.53
CA THR A 91 4.47 17.43 3.69
C THR A 91 3.40 18.47 3.39
N GLN A 92 2.90 19.16 4.42
CA GLN A 92 1.86 20.19 4.27
C GLN A 92 2.23 21.26 3.23
N ASP A 93 3.49 21.68 3.22
CA ASP A 93 3.99 22.74 2.33
C ASP A 93 4.24 22.24 0.90
N GLU A 94 4.40 20.92 0.72
CA GLU A 94 4.53 20.31 -0.60
C GLU A 94 3.18 20.11 -1.31
N VAL A 95 2.08 19.98 -0.56
CA VAL A 95 0.75 19.64 -1.11
C VAL A 95 0.36 20.54 -2.28
N ASN A 96 0.26 21.85 -2.07
CA ASN A 96 -0.30 22.75 -3.10
C ASN A 96 0.64 22.94 -4.31
N PRO A 97 1.96 23.09 -4.14
CA PRO A 97 2.88 23.14 -5.28
C PRO A 97 2.88 21.86 -6.12
N VAL A 98 2.87 20.68 -5.47
CA VAL A 98 2.81 19.39 -6.17
C VAL A 98 1.46 19.23 -6.88
N MET A 99 0.34 19.55 -6.20
CA MET A 99 -1.00 19.54 -6.81
C MET A 99 -1.06 20.41 -8.06
N SER A 100 -0.52 21.63 -7.98
CA SER A 100 -0.48 22.56 -9.10
C SER A 100 0.32 21.99 -10.27
N ALA A 101 1.45 21.34 -10.01
CA ALA A 101 2.27 20.69 -11.04
C ALA A 101 1.55 19.50 -11.71
N VAL A 102 0.80 18.71 -10.94
CA VAL A 102 -0.04 17.62 -11.48
C VAL A 102 -1.11 18.19 -12.41
N LEU A 103 -1.90 19.16 -11.93
CA LEU A 103 -3.03 19.74 -12.67
C LEU A 103 -2.58 20.51 -13.92
N ALA A 104 -1.47 21.24 -13.86
CA ALA A 104 -0.91 21.96 -15.00
C ALA A 104 -0.50 21.05 -16.17
N GLN A 105 -0.30 19.76 -15.91
CA GLN A 105 0.04 18.75 -16.90
C GLN A 105 -1.19 17.94 -17.37
N GLY A 106 -2.41 18.40 -17.03
CA GLY A 106 -3.65 17.74 -17.42
C GLY A 106 -3.84 16.36 -16.79
N LEU A 107 -3.17 16.11 -15.66
CA LEU A 107 -3.39 14.94 -14.81
C LEU A 107 -4.42 15.30 -13.74
N ASN A 108 -5.07 14.30 -13.17
CA ASN A 108 -6.09 14.49 -12.15
C ASN A 108 -5.51 14.27 -10.76
N VAL A 109 -6.01 15.03 -9.79
CA VAL A 109 -5.91 14.69 -8.36
C VAL A 109 -7.27 14.13 -7.94
N THR A 110 -7.28 12.89 -7.47
CA THR A 110 -8.52 12.16 -7.17
C THR A 110 -8.84 12.14 -5.68
N ALA A 111 -7.85 12.36 -4.82
CA ALA A 111 -8.05 12.56 -3.38
C ALA A 111 -6.82 13.21 -2.74
N LEU A 112 -7.05 13.82 -1.57
CA LEU A 112 -6.02 14.28 -0.65
C LEU A 112 -6.49 13.95 0.78
N HIS A 113 -5.73 13.15 1.51
CA HIS A 113 -6.07 12.71 2.86
C HIS A 113 -4.82 12.34 3.66
N ASN A 114 -4.99 11.87 4.89
CA ASN A 114 -3.92 11.44 5.79
C ASN A 114 -4.05 9.94 6.12
N HIS A 115 -2.92 9.23 6.23
CA HIS A 115 -2.89 7.81 6.63
C HIS A 115 -2.71 7.62 8.14
N PHE A 116 -2.25 8.66 8.85
CA PHE A 116 -1.89 8.57 10.26
C PHE A 116 -2.62 9.60 11.11
N PHE A 117 -2.74 9.29 12.39
CA PHE A 117 -2.98 10.27 13.44
C PHE A 117 -1.66 10.58 14.14
N TRP A 118 -1.52 11.83 14.57
CA TRP A 118 -0.41 12.31 15.39
C TRP A 118 0.99 12.10 14.80
N GLU A 119 1.06 12.07 13.48
CA GLU A 119 2.31 12.10 12.75
C GLU A 119 2.97 13.49 12.83
N SER A 120 4.29 13.50 12.95
CA SER A 120 5.11 14.70 12.91
C SER A 120 6.37 14.44 12.07
N PRO A 121 6.64 15.25 11.03
CA PRO A 121 5.79 16.33 10.55
C PRO A 121 4.47 15.79 9.97
N ARG A 122 3.49 16.67 9.79
CA ARG A 122 2.21 16.33 9.18
C ARG A 122 2.40 15.85 7.75
N MET A 123 1.92 14.64 7.48
CA MET A 123 2.04 13.97 6.19
C MET A 123 0.67 13.82 5.52
N PHE A 124 0.64 14.12 4.23
CA PHE A 124 -0.52 13.99 3.36
C PHE A 124 -0.26 13.03 2.20
N TYR A 125 -1.32 12.44 1.71
CA TYR A 125 -1.35 11.40 0.69
C TYR A 125 -2.25 11.88 -0.43
N MET A 126 -1.65 12.14 -1.60
CA MET A 126 -2.33 12.70 -2.75
C MET A 126 -2.45 11.63 -3.82
N HIS A 127 -3.69 11.22 -4.09
CA HIS A 127 -3.94 10.30 -5.19
C HIS A 127 -3.97 11.06 -6.51
N VAL A 128 -3.24 10.53 -7.48
CA VAL A 128 -3.14 11.08 -8.83
C VAL A 128 -3.61 10.07 -9.86
N HIS A 129 -4.19 10.57 -10.95
CA HIS A 129 -4.72 9.73 -12.02
C HIS A 129 -4.43 10.32 -13.40
N GLY A 130 -4.20 9.46 -14.40
CA GLY A 130 -3.96 9.91 -15.76
C GLY A 130 -4.10 8.80 -16.80
N HIS A 131 -4.37 9.22 -18.03
CA HIS A 131 -4.47 8.35 -19.20
C HIS A 131 -3.51 8.82 -20.29
N GLY A 132 -2.90 7.89 -21.02
CA GLY A 132 -2.04 8.19 -22.16
C GLY A 132 -1.08 7.06 -22.48
N SER A 133 -0.06 7.33 -23.29
CA SER A 133 1.06 6.39 -23.42
C SER A 133 1.92 6.40 -22.15
N ALA A 134 2.59 5.29 -21.82
CA ALA A 134 3.45 5.21 -20.65
C ALA A 134 4.54 6.30 -20.64
N ALA A 135 5.17 6.55 -21.80
CA ALA A 135 6.19 7.58 -21.94
C ALA A 135 5.66 9.01 -21.74
N ASP A 136 4.45 9.29 -22.23
CA ASP A 136 3.80 10.60 -22.06
C ASP A 136 3.37 10.82 -20.60
N LEU A 137 2.79 9.82 -19.96
CA LEU A 137 2.43 9.87 -18.53
C LEU A 137 3.66 10.12 -17.65
N ALA A 138 4.78 9.44 -17.93
CA ALA A 138 6.05 9.68 -17.23
C ALA A 138 6.53 11.12 -17.37
N LYS A 139 6.49 11.70 -18.58
CA LYS A 139 6.87 13.09 -18.81
C LYS A 139 5.97 14.07 -18.06
N ARG A 140 4.66 13.83 -18.06
CA ARG A 140 3.66 14.71 -17.43
C ARG A 140 3.69 14.66 -15.91
N ILE A 141 3.95 13.51 -15.29
CA ILE A 141 4.02 13.42 -13.81
C ILE A 141 5.37 13.87 -13.25
N LYS A 142 6.44 13.85 -14.05
CA LYS A 142 7.80 14.16 -13.60
C LYS A 142 7.92 15.52 -12.86
N PRO A 143 7.35 16.64 -13.34
CA PRO A 143 7.48 17.92 -12.64
C PRO A 143 6.92 17.89 -11.22
N ALA A 144 5.84 17.13 -10.98
CA ALA A 144 5.27 16.95 -9.65
C ALA A 144 6.19 16.13 -8.74
N ILE A 145 6.75 15.02 -9.27
CA ILE A 145 7.69 14.16 -8.52
C ILE A 145 8.99 14.88 -8.18
N ASP A 146 9.49 15.76 -9.06
CA ASP A 146 10.73 16.52 -8.86
C ASP A 146 10.63 17.54 -7.72
N LEU A 147 9.41 18.00 -7.38
CA LEU A 147 9.17 18.93 -6.27
C LEU A 147 9.23 18.26 -4.89
N ILE A 148 9.00 16.94 -4.82
CA ILE A 148 8.94 16.19 -3.56
C ILE A 148 10.34 16.18 -2.90
N GLY A 149 10.42 16.61 -1.64
CA GLY A 149 11.67 16.76 -0.89
C GLY A 149 12.50 17.99 -1.28
N LYS A 150 11.96 18.90 -2.10
CA LYS A 150 12.63 20.16 -2.51
C LYS A 150 12.04 21.41 -1.89
N ILE A 151 10.87 21.29 -1.25
CA ILE A 151 10.19 22.42 -0.62
C ILE A 151 10.49 22.39 0.86
N ALA A 152 11.03 23.50 1.37
CA ALA A 152 11.32 23.64 2.79
C ALA A 152 10.02 23.52 3.60
N SER A 153 9.99 22.60 4.56
CA SER A 153 8.86 22.43 5.45
C SER A 153 8.95 23.45 6.59
N ARG A 154 7.82 24.07 6.92
CA ARG A 154 7.69 24.90 8.10
C ARG A 154 7.80 24.04 9.36
N PRO A 155 8.40 24.54 10.45
CA PRO A 155 8.45 23.81 11.71
C PRO A 155 7.05 23.49 12.21
N ASP A 156 6.77 22.22 12.48
CA ASP A 156 5.51 21.81 13.09
C ASP A 156 5.54 22.07 14.60
N ALA A 157 4.50 22.73 15.12
CA ALA A 157 4.31 22.98 16.55
C ALA A 157 3.62 21.82 17.27
N ALA A 158 3.85 20.57 16.83
CA ALA A 158 3.23 19.41 17.43
C ALA A 158 3.85 19.10 18.80
N PRO A 159 3.06 18.83 19.84
CA PRO A 159 3.58 18.45 21.14
C PRO A 159 4.40 17.16 21.02
N ALA A 160 5.57 17.14 21.66
CA ALA A 160 6.41 15.95 21.71
C ALA A 160 5.68 14.85 22.49
N MET A 161 5.36 13.75 21.82
CA MET A 161 4.92 12.52 22.46
C MET A 161 6.10 11.56 22.58
N THR A 162 6.16 10.86 23.70
CA THR A 162 7.15 9.81 23.93
C THR A 162 6.48 8.45 23.81
N SER A 163 7.13 7.53 23.10
CA SER A 163 6.71 6.13 23.04
C SER A 163 7.89 5.22 23.37
N THR A 164 7.59 4.09 23.98
CA THR A 164 8.58 3.04 24.29
C THR A 164 8.76 2.06 23.14
N VAL A 165 7.96 2.16 22.07
CA VAL A 165 8.11 1.31 20.89
C VAL A 165 9.36 1.74 20.13
N THR A 166 10.33 0.83 20.08
CA THR A 166 11.54 0.93 19.27
C THR A 166 11.62 -0.27 18.35
N SER A 167 12.58 -0.27 17.43
CA SER A 167 12.82 -1.46 16.62
C SER A 167 13.17 -2.68 17.49
N GLY A 168 12.73 -3.84 17.02
CA GLY A 168 12.90 -5.12 17.71
C GLY A 168 12.64 -6.29 16.77
N THR A 169 12.45 -7.47 17.35
CA THR A 169 12.16 -8.70 16.60
C THR A 169 10.66 -8.97 16.58
N LEU A 170 10.13 -9.25 15.40
CA LEU A 170 8.75 -9.69 15.17
C LEU A 170 8.77 -11.14 14.66
N ASP A 171 7.93 -12.00 15.22
CA ASP A 171 7.63 -13.32 14.65
C ASP A 171 6.71 -13.17 13.43
N THR A 172 7.31 -12.83 12.29
CA THR A 172 6.58 -12.55 11.04
C THR A 172 5.83 -13.76 10.52
N ALA A 173 6.30 -14.99 10.79
CA ALA A 173 5.62 -16.22 10.42
C ALA A 173 4.32 -16.37 11.23
N LYS A 174 4.34 -16.06 12.53
CA LYS A 174 3.14 -16.04 13.36
C LYS A 174 2.16 -14.95 12.92
N LEU A 175 2.63 -13.74 12.61
CA LEU A 175 1.76 -12.67 12.09
C LEU A 175 1.08 -13.07 10.77
N ALA A 176 1.84 -13.66 9.84
CA ALA A 176 1.32 -14.18 8.58
C ALA A 176 0.28 -15.30 8.79
N SER A 177 0.51 -16.20 9.75
CA SER A 177 -0.42 -17.27 10.11
C SER A 177 -1.74 -16.73 10.65
N ILE A 178 -1.69 -15.73 11.55
CA ILE A 178 -2.89 -15.09 12.11
C ILE A 178 -3.68 -14.36 11.02
N ILE A 179 -3.00 -13.57 10.20
CA ILE A 179 -3.66 -12.80 9.13
C ILE A 179 -4.09 -13.71 7.98
N GLY A 180 -3.43 -14.86 7.80
CA GLY A 180 -3.69 -15.81 6.71
C GLY A 180 -3.13 -15.35 5.36
N THR A 181 -2.15 -14.45 5.36
CA THR A 181 -1.45 -13.99 4.15
C THR A 181 -0.01 -13.65 4.51
N THR A 182 0.93 -14.17 3.71
CA THR A 182 2.36 -13.85 3.86
C THR A 182 2.63 -12.41 3.42
N GLY A 183 3.44 -11.70 4.21
CA GLY A 183 3.95 -10.38 3.90
C GLY A 183 5.43 -10.39 3.48
N GLU A 184 5.95 -9.19 3.28
CA GLU A 184 7.32 -8.91 2.85
C GLU A 184 8.06 -8.15 3.96
N GLN A 185 9.31 -8.55 4.22
CA GLN A 185 10.19 -7.84 5.14
C GLN A 185 10.96 -6.74 4.41
N ASN A 186 10.71 -5.48 4.76
CA ASN A 186 11.38 -4.31 4.19
C ASN A 186 12.12 -3.56 5.29
N GLY A 187 13.41 -3.89 5.47
CA GLY A 187 14.21 -3.38 6.57
C GLY A 187 13.62 -3.83 7.91
N GLN A 188 13.13 -2.88 8.71
CA GLN A 188 12.56 -3.14 10.05
C GLN A 188 11.03 -3.31 10.03
N VAL A 189 10.40 -3.23 8.85
CA VAL A 189 8.94 -3.29 8.70
C VAL A 189 8.55 -4.60 8.05
N TYR A 190 7.59 -5.29 8.65
CA TYR A 190 6.90 -6.42 8.01
C TYR A 190 5.57 -5.94 7.44
N LYS A 191 5.40 -5.98 6.11
CA LYS A 191 4.20 -5.48 5.44
C LYS A 191 3.44 -6.62 4.76
N ILE A 192 2.18 -6.78 5.12
CA ILE A 192 1.24 -7.69 4.45
C ILE A 192 0.36 -6.87 3.51
N THR A 193 0.10 -7.41 2.31
CA THR A 193 -0.79 -6.81 1.31
C THR A 193 -1.76 -7.88 0.81
N ILE A 194 -3.06 -7.58 0.87
CA ILE A 194 -4.17 -8.48 0.55
C ILE A 194 -5.00 -7.81 -0.57
N GLY A 195 -5.03 -8.42 -1.75
CA GLY A 195 -5.83 -7.92 -2.86
C GLY A 195 -7.33 -8.22 -2.72
N ARG A 196 -8.15 -7.58 -3.56
CA ARG A 196 -9.59 -7.87 -3.73
C ARG A 196 -9.89 -8.55 -5.07
N PRO A 197 -9.45 -9.81 -5.31
CA PRO A 197 -9.67 -10.48 -6.59
C PRO A 197 -11.16 -10.77 -6.89
N ASP A 198 -12.01 -10.70 -5.87
CA ASP A 198 -13.47 -10.76 -5.94
C ASP A 198 -14.06 -9.52 -6.63
N LEU A 199 -13.41 -8.35 -6.52
CA LEU A 199 -13.86 -7.12 -7.17
C LEU A 199 -13.28 -7.00 -8.58
N LYS A 200 -14.15 -6.88 -9.59
CA LYS A 200 -13.76 -6.74 -11.00
C LYS A 200 -13.69 -5.27 -11.41
N VAL A 201 -12.89 -4.50 -10.70
CA VAL A 201 -12.72 -3.07 -10.97
C VAL A 201 -11.90 -2.87 -12.24
N GLN A 202 -12.44 -2.04 -13.14
CA GLN A 202 -11.75 -1.63 -14.36
C GLN A 202 -11.85 -0.12 -14.56
N GLU A 203 -10.84 0.44 -15.22
CA GLU A 203 -10.81 1.84 -15.67
C GLU A 203 -10.29 1.83 -17.12
N MET A 204 -11.04 2.39 -18.07
CA MET A 204 -10.65 2.41 -19.49
C MET A 204 -10.21 1.02 -20.04
N GLY A 205 -10.83 -0.06 -19.56
CA GLY A 205 -10.51 -1.45 -19.91
C GLY A 205 -9.23 -2.01 -19.28
N ALA A 206 -8.54 -1.25 -18.43
CA ALA A 206 -7.46 -1.75 -17.60
C ALA A 206 -8.02 -2.42 -16.34
N ALA A 207 -7.47 -3.58 -15.96
CA ALA A 207 -7.79 -4.23 -14.69
C ALA A 207 -7.08 -3.52 -13.53
N ILE A 208 -7.84 -3.05 -12.54
CA ILE A 208 -7.28 -2.41 -11.34
C ILE A 208 -7.09 -3.50 -10.27
N ASN A 209 -5.84 -3.93 -10.10
CA ASN A 209 -5.47 -4.97 -9.12
C ASN A 209 -4.79 -4.38 -7.87
N ALA A 210 -4.30 -5.26 -6.99
CA ALA A 210 -3.62 -4.86 -5.76
C ALA A 210 -2.44 -3.91 -5.98
N ARG A 211 -1.66 -4.08 -7.06
CA ARG A 211 -0.50 -3.22 -7.36
C ARG A 211 -0.90 -1.81 -7.80
N MET A 212 -2.10 -1.67 -8.38
CA MET A 212 -2.74 -0.39 -8.73
C MET A 212 -3.41 0.30 -7.52
N GLY A 213 -3.39 -0.30 -6.32
CA GLY A 213 -3.96 0.27 -5.10
C GLY A 213 -5.25 -0.40 -4.61
N LEU A 214 -5.79 -1.40 -5.32
CA LEU A 214 -6.97 -2.14 -4.88
C LEU A 214 -6.58 -3.24 -3.88
N ASN A 215 -6.13 -2.82 -2.71
CA ASN A 215 -5.65 -3.73 -1.67
C ASN A 215 -5.98 -3.23 -0.26
N THR A 216 -5.87 -4.15 0.68
CA THR A 216 -5.76 -3.91 2.12
C THR A 216 -4.31 -4.18 2.49
N TRP A 217 -3.63 -3.29 3.20
CA TRP A 217 -2.30 -3.55 3.75
C TRP A 217 -2.23 -3.37 5.26
N ALA A 218 -1.24 -4.02 5.86
CA ALA A 218 -0.89 -3.91 7.27
C ALA A 218 0.64 -3.89 7.40
N ALA A 219 1.19 -2.77 7.86
CA ALA A 219 2.61 -2.62 8.13
C ALA A 219 2.86 -2.70 9.64
N PHE A 220 3.71 -3.64 10.07
CA PHE A 220 4.10 -3.85 11.45
C PHE A 220 5.52 -3.35 11.69
N PHE A 221 5.72 -2.65 12.81
CA PHE A 221 7.03 -2.19 13.27
C PHE A 221 7.13 -2.31 14.80
N GLY A 222 8.29 -2.75 15.30
CA GLY A 222 8.55 -2.87 16.73
C GLY A 222 9.01 -4.27 17.12
N SER A 223 8.46 -4.80 18.21
CA SER A 223 8.73 -6.15 18.73
C SER A 223 7.43 -6.90 19.04
N ASP A 224 7.49 -8.21 19.25
CA ASP A 224 6.30 -9.01 19.61
C ASP A 224 5.55 -8.47 20.84
N ALA A 225 6.27 -7.94 21.84
CA ALA A 225 5.68 -7.39 23.06
C ALA A 225 5.15 -5.96 22.89
N ALA A 226 5.79 -5.16 22.03
CA ALA A 226 5.49 -3.75 21.82
C ALA A 226 5.72 -3.38 20.35
N ALA A 227 4.63 -3.33 19.59
CA ALA A 227 4.61 -3.00 18.17
C ALA A 227 3.57 -1.93 17.87
N VAL A 228 3.64 -1.43 16.65
CA VAL A 228 2.60 -0.63 16.01
C VAL A 228 2.18 -1.30 14.71
N VAL A 229 0.92 -1.09 14.34
CA VAL A 229 0.37 -1.44 13.04
C VAL A 229 -0.30 -0.23 12.43
N ALA A 230 -0.07 -0.04 11.13
CA ALA A 230 -0.84 0.88 10.32
C ALA A 230 -1.25 0.21 9.03
N GLY A 231 -2.31 0.71 8.42
CA GLY A 231 -2.82 0.06 7.23
C GLY A 231 -3.99 0.76 6.61
N ASP A 232 -4.44 0.17 5.51
CA ASP A 232 -5.70 0.48 4.88
C ASP A 232 -6.58 -0.77 4.75
N VAL A 233 -7.88 -0.56 4.51
CA VAL A 233 -8.80 -1.62 4.11
C VAL A 233 -9.59 -1.15 2.90
N ALA A 234 -9.55 -1.92 1.81
CA ALA A 234 -10.37 -1.71 0.61
C ALA A 234 -11.71 -2.44 0.75
N MET A 235 -12.80 -1.70 0.69
CA MET A 235 -14.15 -2.14 1.02
C MET A 235 -15.17 -1.75 -0.06
N ILE A 236 -16.27 -2.48 -0.14
CA ILE A 236 -17.53 -1.96 -0.72
C ILE A 236 -18.39 -1.30 0.37
N ASP A 237 -19.44 -0.60 -0.04
CA ASP A 237 -20.37 0.12 0.85
C ASP A 237 -20.89 -0.70 2.04
N THR A 238 -21.34 -1.94 1.79
CA THR A 238 -21.92 -2.83 2.80
C THR A 238 -20.89 -3.42 3.78
N GLU A 239 -19.59 -3.29 3.49
CA GLU A 239 -18.50 -3.79 4.33
C GLU A 239 -18.00 -2.72 5.32
N VAL A 240 -18.26 -1.43 5.06
CA VAL A 240 -17.70 -0.32 5.85
C VAL A 240 -18.06 -0.42 7.33
N THR A 241 -19.34 -0.43 7.69
CA THR A 241 -19.75 -0.44 9.10
C THR A 241 -19.27 -1.69 9.85
N PRO A 242 -19.38 -2.92 9.31
CA PRO A 242 -18.79 -4.11 9.93
C PRO A 242 -17.28 -3.99 10.18
N VAL A 243 -16.51 -3.48 9.22
CA VAL A 243 -15.06 -3.30 9.38
C VAL A 243 -14.76 -2.28 10.49
N LEU A 244 -15.46 -1.13 10.50
CA LEU A 244 -15.29 -0.13 11.56
C LEU A 244 -15.57 -0.72 12.94
N LYS A 245 -16.64 -1.51 13.07
CA LYS A 245 -16.95 -2.20 14.32
C LYS A 245 -15.83 -3.17 14.72
N ALA A 246 -15.34 -3.99 13.79
CA ALA A 246 -14.27 -4.94 14.06
C ALA A 246 -12.98 -4.25 14.54
N LEU A 247 -12.59 -3.14 13.91
CA LEU A 247 -11.41 -2.37 14.31
C LEU A 247 -11.58 -1.76 15.70
N ARG A 248 -12.72 -1.10 15.97
CA ARG A 248 -12.97 -0.44 17.27
C ARG A 248 -13.16 -1.42 18.42
N ASP A 249 -13.81 -2.56 18.19
CA ASP A 249 -13.94 -3.64 19.20
C ASP A 249 -12.56 -4.21 19.61
N ASN A 250 -11.56 -4.07 18.74
CA ASN A 250 -10.18 -4.52 19.00
C ASN A 250 -9.22 -3.37 19.36
N GLY A 251 -9.74 -2.16 19.64
CA GLY A 251 -8.92 -1.02 20.08
C GLY A 251 -8.02 -0.42 19.00
N ILE A 252 -8.34 -0.60 17.72
CA ILE A 252 -7.61 0.00 16.59
C ILE A 252 -8.24 1.35 16.23
N GLU A 253 -7.44 2.41 16.13
CA GLU A 253 -7.85 3.75 15.71
C GLU A 253 -8.19 3.78 14.22
N VAL A 254 -9.34 4.38 13.89
CA VAL A 254 -9.75 4.65 12.51
C VAL A 254 -9.35 6.08 12.18
N VAL A 255 -8.45 6.24 11.22
CA VAL A 255 -7.79 7.50 10.89
C VAL A 255 -8.60 8.32 9.89
N ALA A 256 -9.00 7.69 8.79
CA ALA A 256 -9.73 8.33 7.70
C ALA A 256 -10.61 7.31 7.00
N ILE A 257 -11.72 7.76 6.40
CA ILE A 257 -12.58 6.97 5.50
C ILE A 257 -12.79 7.84 4.27
N HIS A 258 -12.47 7.31 3.10
CA HIS A 258 -12.46 8.07 1.84
C HIS A 258 -12.62 7.13 0.65
N HIS A 259 -12.76 7.70 -0.54
CA HIS A 259 -12.58 6.98 -1.80
C HIS A 259 -11.61 7.80 -2.65
N HIS A 260 -10.76 7.14 -3.41
CA HIS A 260 -9.77 7.81 -4.27
C HIS A 260 -9.70 7.23 -5.69
N MET A 261 -10.46 6.16 -5.95
CA MET A 261 -10.67 5.58 -7.26
C MET A 261 -11.95 6.17 -7.87
N THR A 262 -11.81 7.27 -8.59
CA THR A 262 -12.93 7.93 -9.28
C THR A 262 -13.38 7.11 -10.49
N ALA A 263 -14.67 7.14 -10.82
CA ALA A 263 -15.25 6.48 -12.00
C ALA A 263 -15.17 4.95 -12.05
N THR A 264 -14.82 4.30 -10.94
CA THR A 264 -14.80 2.84 -10.83
C THR A 264 -16.17 2.25 -10.45
N GLN A 265 -16.44 1.03 -10.92
CA GLN A 265 -17.55 0.20 -10.44
C GLN A 265 -17.07 -1.20 -10.01
N PRO A 266 -17.53 -1.72 -8.85
CA PRO A 266 -18.29 -1.00 -7.82
C PRO A 266 -17.44 0.13 -7.20
N THR A 267 -18.08 1.09 -6.52
CA THR A 267 -17.35 2.10 -5.74
C THR A 267 -16.58 1.40 -4.63
N VAL A 268 -15.27 1.70 -4.55
CA VAL A 268 -14.41 1.19 -3.50
C VAL A 268 -14.16 2.28 -2.47
N ILE A 269 -14.45 1.97 -1.22
CA ILE A 269 -14.22 2.82 -0.06
C ILE A 269 -13.00 2.30 0.67
N PHE A 270 -12.11 3.20 1.03
CA PHE A 270 -10.88 2.93 1.76
C PHE A 270 -10.98 3.55 3.14
N LEU A 271 -10.47 2.84 4.14
CA LEU A 271 -10.18 3.44 5.43
C LEU A 271 -8.69 3.30 5.74
N HIS A 272 -8.15 4.22 6.53
CA HIS A 272 -6.83 4.11 7.14
C HIS A 272 -6.97 3.85 8.63
N TYR A 273 -6.05 3.09 9.22
CA TYR A 273 -6.07 2.74 10.63
C TYR A 273 -4.68 2.74 11.27
N TRP A 274 -4.66 2.88 12.60
CA TRP A 274 -3.45 2.89 13.43
C TRP A 274 -3.70 2.14 14.74
N GLY A 275 -2.73 1.35 15.19
CA GLY A 275 -2.79 0.66 16.49
C GLY A 275 -1.42 0.46 17.11
N GLN A 276 -1.38 0.36 18.44
CA GLN A 276 -0.18 0.09 19.22
C GLN A 276 -0.46 -0.98 20.28
N GLY A 277 0.46 -1.92 20.45
CA GLY A 277 0.34 -3.01 21.41
C GLY A 277 1.14 -4.26 21.02
N PRO A 278 0.90 -5.41 21.68
CA PRO A 278 1.53 -6.67 21.30
C PRO A 278 1.20 -7.08 19.87
N ALA A 279 2.20 -7.52 19.10
CA ALA A 279 2.06 -7.75 17.66
C ALA A 279 0.97 -8.78 17.31
N GLU A 280 0.82 -9.83 18.12
CA GLU A 280 -0.23 -10.85 17.95
C GLU A 280 -1.65 -10.28 18.11
N LYS A 281 -1.86 -9.37 19.07
CA LYS A 281 -3.17 -8.71 19.24
C LYS A 281 -3.48 -7.81 18.05
N LEU A 282 -2.48 -7.07 17.57
CA LEU A 282 -2.61 -6.21 16.39
C LEU A 282 -2.93 -7.03 15.14
N ALA A 283 -2.24 -8.15 14.91
CA ALA A 283 -2.53 -9.06 13.79
C ALA A 283 -3.93 -9.68 13.88
N THR A 284 -4.38 -10.03 15.09
CA THR A 284 -5.74 -10.53 15.32
C THR A 284 -6.79 -9.47 14.99
N ALA A 285 -6.55 -8.21 15.37
CA ALA A 285 -7.43 -7.09 15.05
C ALA A 285 -7.52 -6.83 13.53
N VAL A 286 -6.39 -6.83 12.83
CA VAL A 286 -6.33 -6.74 11.37
C VAL A 286 -7.11 -7.89 10.73
N ARG A 287 -6.91 -9.13 11.21
CA ARG A 287 -7.65 -10.28 10.70
C ARG A 287 -9.16 -10.14 10.92
N ALA A 288 -9.59 -9.64 12.07
CA ALA A 288 -11.01 -9.43 12.36
C ALA A 288 -11.66 -8.46 11.38
N ALA A 289 -10.96 -7.39 11.00
CA ALA A 289 -11.38 -6.43 9.98
C ALA A 289 -11.42 -7.07 8.58
N VAL A 290 -10.36 -7.79 8.18
CA VAL A 290 -10.29 -8.49 6.88
C VAL A 290 -11.41 -9.53 6.73
N ASN A 291 -11.80 -10.23 7.80
CA ASN A 291 -12.91 -11.17 7.78
C ASN A 291 -14.28 -10.52 7.46
N GLN A 292 -14.37 -9.19 7.50
CA GLN A 292 -15.59 -8.46 7.13
C GLN A 292 -15.63 -8.05 5.65
N THR A 293 -14.57 -8.33 4.88
CA THR A 293 -14.50 -8.02 3.44
C THR A 293 -14.57 -9.28 2.58
N GLY A 294 -15.00 -9.10 1.33
CA GLY A 294 -15.13 -10.18 0.36
C GLY A 294 -16.38 -11.05 0.57
N PRO A 295 -16.49 -12.16 -0.18
CA PRO A 295 -17.63 -13.05 -0.09
C PRO A 295 -17.78 -13.61 1.33
N ARG A 296 -18.83 -13.18 2.04
CA ARG A 296 -19.19 -13.78 3.34
C ARG A 296 -19.83 -15.15 3.09
N PRO A 297 -19.53 -16.18 3.90
CA PRO A 297 -20.31 -17.40 3.88
C PRO A 297 -21.78 -17.03 4.09
N THR A 298 -22.66 -17.45 3.18
CA THR A 298 -24.10 -17.37 3.40
C THR A 298 -24.41 -18.14 4.69
N LYS A 299 -25.02 -17.46 5.67
CA LYS A 299 -25.54 -18.12 6.86
C LYS A 299 -26.64 -19.11 6.50
#